data_AF-A0A3N6APQ1-F1
#
_entry.id   AF-A0A3N6APQ1-F1
#
_cell.length_a   1.000
_cell.length_b   1.000
_cell.length_c   1.000
_cell.angle_alpha   90.00
_cell.angle_beta   90.00
_cell.angle_gamma   90.00
#
_symmetry.space_group_name_H-M   'P 1'
#
loop_
_entity.id
_entity.type
_entity.pdbx_description
1 polymer ?
#
loop_
_entity_poly.entity_id
_entity_poly.type
_entity_poly.pdbx_seq_one_letter_code
_entity_poly.pdbx_strand_id
1 'polypeptide(L)' 'MVHKALASLGIGAATVDTKLEKADYTGGEVIHGEVQIRGGNVDQQIDERASCKLIEKYAG' A
#
# COMPACT_ATOMS: atom_id res chain seq x y z
N MET A 1 21.20 8.02 14.46
CA MET A 1 19.92 8.54 15.02
C MET A 1 19.11 9.36 14.02
N VAL A 2 19.71 10.26 13.23
CA VAL A 2 19.00 11.12 12.24
C VAL A 2 18.17 10.33 11.20
N HIS A 3 18.69 9.23 10.65
CA HIS A 3 17.98 8.41 9.66
C HIS A 3 16.65 7.81 10.16
N LYS A 4 16.57 7.40 11.44
CA LYS A 4 15.32 6.88 12.03
C LYS A 4 14.26 7.98 12.17
N ALA A 5 14.66 9.20 12.54
CA ALA A 5 13.75 10.34 12.68
C ALA A 5 13.18 10.82 11.33
N LEU A 6 13.96 10.76 10.25
CA LEU A 6 13.50 11.09 8.90
C LEU A 6 12.56 10.02 8.32
N ALA A 7 12.86 8.73 8.57
CA ALA A 7 11.98 7.63 8.19
C ALA A 7 10.62 7.70 8.90
N SER A 8 10.57 8.10 10.18
CA SER A 8 9.30 8.32 10.89
C SER A 8 8.47 9.50 10.35
N LEU A 9 9.08 10.39 9.56
CA LEU A 9 8.40 11.48 8.85
C LEU A 9 8.07 11.10 7.38
N GLY A 10 8.28 9.84 6.98
CA GLY A 10 8.00 9.30 5.65
C GLY A 10 9.16 9.41 4.64
N ILE A 11 10.25 10.09 4.98
CA ILE A 11 11.42 10.24 4.09
C ILE A 11 12.28 8.98 4.17
N GLY A 12 12.27 8.18 3.10
CA GLY A 12 12.98 6.89 3.05
C GLY A 12 12.24 5.74 3.75
N ALA A 13 10.92 5.90 3.98
CA ALA A 13 10.05 4.84 4.47
C ALA A 13 9.81 3.74 3.41
N ALA A 14 9.28 2.59 3.83
CA ALA A 14 8.78 1.60 2.89
C ALA A 14 7.66 2.20 2.02
N THR A 15 7.60 1.78 0.77
CA THR A 15 6.53 2.15 -0.16
C THR A 15 5.64 0.95 -0.43
N VAL A 16 4.33 1.18 -0.51
CA VAL A 16 3.35 0.18 -0.90
C VAL A 16 2.64 0.67 -2.15
N ASP A 17 2.63 -0.16 -3.18
CA ASP A 17 1.91 0.09 -4.43
C ASP A 17 0.94 -1.07 -4.68
N THR A 18 -0.29 -0.76 -5.07
CA THR A 18 -1.32 -1.76 -5.38
C THR A 18 -1.64 -1.69 -6.85
N LYS A 19 -1.41 -2.79 -7.57
CA LYS A 19 -1.64 -2.88 -9.01
C LYS A 19 -2.78 -3.82 -9.27
N LEU A 20 -3.86 -3.26 -9.83
CA LEU A 20 -4.99 -4.03 -10.33
C LEU A 20 -4.79 -4.31 -11.83
N GLU A 21 -5.31 -5.44 -12.30
CA GLU A 21 -5.22 -5.80 -13.72
C GLU A 21 -6.04 -4.87 -14.63
N LYS A 22 -7.08 -4.23 -14.10
CA LYS A 22 -8.00 -3.36 -14.85
C LYS A 22 -8.26 -2.06 -14.09
N ALA A 23 -8.61 -1.02 -14.85
CA ALA A 23 -9.02 0.27 -14.30
C ALA A 23 -10.48 0.25 -13.81
N ASP A 24 -11.34 -0.52 -14.47
CA ASP A 24 -12.77 -0.60 -14.20
C ASP A 24 -13.20 -2.06 -14.06
N TYR A 25 -14.13 -2.30 -13.15
CA TYR A 25 -14.69 -3.62 -12.84
C TYR A 25 -16.21 -3.53 -12.77
N THR A 26 -16.85 -4.66 -13.04
CA THR A 26 -18.32 -4.79 -12.94
C THR A 26 -18.73 -5.58 -11.70
N GLY A 27 -19.96 -5.35 -11.23
CA GLY A 27 -20.50 -6.07 -10.07
C GLY A 27 -20.53 -7.58 -10.30
N GLY A 28 -19.99 -8.34 -9.33
CA GLY A 28 -19.85 -9.80 -9.41
C GLY A 28 -18.55 -10.28 -10.04
N GLU A 29 -17.70 -9.38 -10.54
CA GLU A 29 -16.38 -9.71 -11.05
C GLU A 29 -15.37 -9.98 -9.93
N VAL A 30 -14.45 -10.91 -10.16
CA VAL A 30 -13.31 -11.14 -9.27
C VAL A 30 -12.20 -10.14 -9.60
N ILE A 31 -11.75 -9.39 -8.60
CA ILE A 31 -10.65 -8.43 -8.73
C ILE A 31 -9.33 -9.17 -8.48
N HIS A 32 -8.50 -9.25 -9.51
CA HIS A 32 -7.12 -9.75 -9.42
C HIS A 32 -6.13 -8.58 -9.43
N GLY A 33 -5.03 -8.77 -8.70
CA GLY A 33 -3.96 -7.79 -8.60
C GLY A 33 -2.88 -8.22 -7.62
N GLU A 34 -1.90 -7.35 -7.44
CA GLU A 34 -0.76 -7.56 -6.56
C GLU A 34 -0.48 -6.33 -5.70
N VAL A 35 0.00 -6.58 -4.47
CA VAL A 35 0.52 -5.54 -3.58
C VAL A 35 2.04 -5.64 -3.60
N GLN A 36 2.69 -4.62 -4.14
CA GLN A 36 4.14 -4.51 -4.20
C GLN A 36 4.64 -3.70 -3.01
N ILE A 37 5.41 -4.33 -2.13
CA ILE A 37 6.01 -3.68 -0.96
C ILE A 37 7.52 -3.58 -1.18
N ARG A 38 8.06 -2.36 -1.07
CA ARG A 38 9.49 -2.10 -1.14
C ARG A 38 9.97 -1.52 0.18
N GLY A 39 10.93 -2.19 0.82
CA GLY A 39 11.56 -1.71 2.04
C GLY A 39 12.27 -0.37 1.83
N GLY A 40 12.28 0.45 2.89
CA GLY A 40 12.98 1.73 2.90
C GLY A 40 14.48 1.60 3.19
N ASN A 41 15.12 2.73 3.48
CA ASN A 41 16.57 2.81 3.68
C ASN A 41 17.02 2.60 5.14
N VAL A 42 16.14 2.08 6.00
CA VAL A 42 16.39 1.78 7.40
C VAL A 42 15.68 0.47 7.78
N ASP A 43 16.17 -0.23 8.81
CA ASP A 43 15.50 -1.41 9.35
C ASP A 43 14.05 -1.10 9.74
N GLN A 44 13.13 -1.86 9.16
CA GLN A 44 11.68 -1.73 9.32
C GLN A 44 11.12 -3.12 9.64
N GLN A 45 10.23 -3.19 10.63
CA GLN A 45 9.36 -4.35 10.78
C GLN A 45 8.12 -4.13 9.94
N ILE A 46 7.88 -5.03 8.99
CA ILE A 46 6.65 -5.06 8.20
C ILE A 46 5.74 -6.08 8.87
N ASP A 47 4.53 -5.67 9.23
CA ASP A 47 3.50 -6.60 9.69
C ASP A 47 3.19 -7.59 8.57
N GLU A 48 3.10 -8.88 8.90
CA GLU A 48 2.95 -9.97 7.94
C GLU A 48 1.61 -9.92 7.18
N ARG A 49 0.67 -9.08 7.63
CA ARG A 49 -0.68 -8.98 7.04
C ARG A 49 -0.93 -7.68 6.30
N ALA A 50 -0.91 -7.75 4.97
CA ALA A 50 -1.50 -6.72 4.12
C ALA A 50 -3.01 -7.00 3.93
N SER A 51 -3.84 -5.96 3.99
CA SER A 51 -5.28 -6.05 3.73
C SER A 51 -5.75 -4.96 2.77
N CYS A 52 -6.54 -5.32 1.77
CA CYS A 52 -7.21 -4.39 0.87
C CYS A 52 -8.69 -4.29 1.23
N LYS A 53 -9.27 -3.08 1.16
CA LYS A 53 -10.69 -2.84 1.40
C LYS A 53 -11.27 -2.08 0.21
N LEU A 54 -12.42 -2.54 -0.28
CA LEU A 54 -13.22 -1.79 -1.24
C LEU A 54 -14.01 -0.72 -0.48
N ILE A 55 -13.88 0.54 -0.91
CA ILE A 55 -14.59 1.66 -0.31
C ILE A 55 -15.40 2.40 -1.37
N GLU A 56 -16.65 2.69 -1.07
CA GLU A 56 -17.48 3.59 -1.88
C GLU A 56 -17.35 5.00 -1.33
N LYS A 57 -17.07 5.98 -2.22
CA LYS A 57 -16.96 7.38 -1.84
C LYS A 57 -18.23 8.11 -2.28
N TYR A 58 -19.18 8.27 -1.36
CA TYR A 58 -20.35 9.12 -1.60
C TYR A 58 -19.91 10.59 -1.65
N ALA A 59 -20.03 11.22 -2.82
CA ALA A 59 -20.01 12.66 -2.92
C ALA A 59 -21.44 13.16 -2.72
N GLY A 60 -21.72 13.72 -1.54
CA GLY A 60 -22.97 14.45 -1.26
C GLY A 60 -23.00 15.81 -1.93
#